data_AF-A0A958YF52-F1
#
_entry.id   AF-A0A958YF52-F1
#
_cell.length_a   1.000
_cell.length_b   1.000
_cell.length_c   1.000
_cell.angle_alpha   90.00
_cell.angle_beta   90.00
_cell.angle_gamma   90.00
#
_symmetry.space_group_name_H-M   'P 1'
#
loop_
_entity.id
_entity.type
_entity.pdbx_description
1 polymer ?
#
loop_
_entity_poly.entity_id
_entity_poly.type
_entity_poly.pdbx_seq_one_letter_code
_entity_poly.pdbx_strand_id
1 'polypeptide(L)'
;MASGKQVLLHFLKKYSLQKTKKEDLTEASENIRVGFLLHGSTPKEMWQIVDTIEWGEETAHESDEVIGQGLKIKDKNISLPELFDYMTWESEHKIPKRVAKRFPELTQSEYHAATRIMGLVLSSIEWSSWLSEVENGGKLDPAELDRYLKSYKEKLGYYREDPENYI
;
A
#
# COMPACT_ATOMS: atom_id res chain seq x y z
N MET A 1 -10.13 13.54 21.67
CA MET A 1 -8.97 12.64 21.50
C MET A 1 -8.99 12.08 20.09
N ALA A 2 -7.83 11.94 19.44
CA ALA A 2 -7.74 11.27 18.15
C ALA A 2 -7.91 9.75 18.33
N SER A 3 -8.58 9.08 17.39
CA SER A 3 -8.70 7.61 17.40
C SER A 3 -7.42 6.96 16.90
N GLY A 4 -7.19 5.68 17.25
CA GLY A 4 -6.01 4.94 16.77
C GLY A 4 -5.91 4.88 15.24
N LYS A 5 -7.05 4.81 14.54
CA LYS A 5 -7.11 4.92 13.08
C LYS A 5 -6.55 6.26 12.58
N GLN A 6 -6.91 7.37 13.22
CA GLN A 6 -6.41 8.70 12.83
C GLN A 6 -4.90 8.81 13.04
N VAL A 7 -4.37 8.22 14.12
CA VAL A 7 -2.94 8.20 14.40
C VAL A 7 -2.17 7.38 13.36
N LEU A 8 -2.62 6.16 13.05
CA LEU A 8 -1.99 5.32 12.03
C LEU A 8 -1.98 6.01 10.65
N LEU A 9 -3.11 6.54 10.22
CA LEU A 9 -3.23 7.23 8.93
C LEU A 9 -2.35 8.48 8.85
N HIS A 10 -2.16 9.19 9.96
CA HIS A 10 -1.24 10.33 10.03
C HIS A 10 0.20 9.89 9.72
N PHE A 11 0.68 8.81 10.35
CA PHE A 11 2.04 8.31 10.11
C PHE A 11 2.22 7.74 8.71
N LEU A 12 1.29 6.90 8.23
CA LEU A 12 1.35 6.36 6.87
C LEU A 12 1.42 7.48 5.83
N LYS A 13 0.55 8.50 5.92
CA LYS A 13 0.59 9.65 5.02
C LYS A 13 1.90 10.43 5.11
N LYS A 14 2.44 10.62 6.32
CA LYS A 14 3.68 11.39 6.52
C LYS A 14 4.85 10.70 5.83
N TYR A 15 4.97 9.38 5.95
CA TYR A 15 6.12 8.64 5.48
C TYR A 15 6.00 8.16 4.03
N SER A 16 4.79 7.94 3.51
CA SER A 16 4.59 7.45 2.14
C SER A 16 4.91 8.49 1.07
N LEU A 17 4.79 9.78 1.36
CA LEU A 17 4.88 10.84 0.36
C LEU A 17 6.29 11.45 0.20
N GLN A 18 7.23 11.08 1.08
CA GLN A 18 8.58 11.63 1.08
C GLN A 18 9.56 10.59 1.60
N LYS A 19 10.76 10.56 1.01
CA LYS A 19 11.87 9.75 1.52
C LYS A 19 12.17 10.16 2.96
N THR A 20 11.98 9.22 3.88
CA THR A 20 12.42 9.32 5.26
C THR A 20 13.93 9.24 5.31
N LYS A 21 14.58 10.15 6.05
CA LYS A 21 16.03 10.13 6.18
C LYS A 21 16.47 8.90 6.97
N LYS A 22 17.68 8.42 6.70
CA LYS A 22 18.22 7.19 7.29
C LYS A 22 18.25 7.25 8.82
N GLU A 23 18.64 8.40 9.37
CA GLU A 23 18.67 8.68 10.81
C GLU A 23 17.29 8.66 11.48
N ASP A 24 16.21 8.88 10.71
CA ASP A 24 14.83 8.98 11.21
C ASP A 24 14.04 7.67 11.05
N LEU A 25 14.58 6.66 10.36
CA LEU A 25 13.89 5.39 10.06
C LEU A 25 13.51 4.62 11.33
N THR A 26 14.35 4.65 12.35
CA THR A 26 14.05 4.01 13.64
C THR A 26 12.83 4.65 14.30
N GLU A 27 12.76 5.98 14.34
CA GLU A 27 11.61 6.68 14.90
C GLU A 27 10.34 6.45 14.05
N ALA A 28 10.47 6.46 12.72
CA ALA A 28 9.35 6.16 11.83
C ALA A 28 8.76 4.76 12.08
N SER A 29 9.63 3.76 12.27
CA SER A 29 9.24 2.40 12.62
C SER A 29 8.46 2.35 13.94
N GLU A 30 8.97 2.98 14.99
CA GLU A 30 8.29 3.01 16.30
C GLU A 30 6.93 3.71 16.22
N ASN A 31 6.85 4.86 15.54
CA ASN A 31 5.60 5.60 15.36
C ASN A 31 4.53 4.76 14.64
N ILE A 32 4.92 4.04 13.58
CA ILE A 32 4.01 3.16 12.85
C ILE A 32 3.55 1.98 13.72
N ARG A 33 4.46 1.33 14.46
CA ARG A 33 4.10 0.23 15.39
C ARG A 33 3.09 0.67 16.43
N VAL A 34 3.30 1.86 17.03
CA VAL A 34 2.34 2.48 17.94
C VAL A 34 1.00 2.72 17.23
N GLY A 35 1.02 3.24 16.01
CA GLY A 35 -0.17 3.41 15.18
C GLY A 35 -0.95 2.10 14.98
N PHE A 36 -0.26 1.00 14.67
CA PHE A 36 -0.88 -0.32 14.52
C PHE A 36 -1.48 -0.83 15.82
N LEU A 37 -0.80 -0.70 16.96
CA LEU A 37 -1.33 -1.12 18.26
C LEU A 37 -2.58 -0.32 18.66
N LEU A 38 -2.55 1.00 18.43
CA LEU A 38 -3.69 1.87 18.70
C LEU A 38 -4.89 1.56 17.81
N HIS A 39 -4.66 1.15 16.55
CA HIS A 39 -5.73 0.84 15.61
C HIS A 39 -6.25 -0.61 15.74
N GLY A 40 -5.34 -1.57 15.82
CA GLY A 40 -5.57 -3.01 15.70
C GLY A 40 -5.79 -3.76 17.02
N SER A 41 -5.74 -3.05 18.16
CA SER A 41 -5.80 -3.56 19.55
C SER A 41 -4.44 -4.00 20.14
N THR A 42 -4.41 -4.19 21.46
CA THR A 42 -3.18 -4.48 22.24
C THR A 42 -3.12 -5.86 22.91
N PRO A 43 -3.75 -6.96 22.41
CA PRO A 43 -3.54 -8.28 22.97
C PRO A 43 -2.06 -8.70 22.76
N LYS A 44 -1.56 -9.60 23.61
CA LYS A 44 -0.14 -9.99 23.64
C LYS A 44 0.44 -10.36 22.27
N GLU A 45 -0.34 -11.05 21.44
CA GLU A 45 0.05 -11.47 20.09
C GLU A 45 0.30 -10.28 19.14
N MET A 46 -0.46 -9.18 19.28
CA MET A 46 -0.28 -8.00 18.44
C MET A 46 1.06 -7.32 18.70
N TRP A 47 1.57 -7.34 19.93
CA TRP A 47 2.91 -6.81 20.24
C TRP A 47 4.00 -7.58 19.50
N GLN A 48 3.85 -8.90 19.38
CA GLN A 48 4.79 -9.73 18.62
C GLN A 48 4.67 -9.45 17.12
N ILE A 49 3.45 -9.28 16.60
CA ILE A 49 3.20 -8.99 15.18
C ILE A 49 3.79 -7.63 14.78
N VAL A 50 3.61 -6.57 15.58
CA VAL A 50 4.13 -5.25 15.20
C VAL A 50 5.65 -5.16 15.32
N ASP A 51 6.27 -5.93 16.23
CA ASP A 51 7.73 -5.93 16.39
C ASP A 51 8.46 -6.66 15.24
N THR A 52 7.77 -7.47 14.43
CA THR A 52 8.37 -8.09 13.23
C THR A 52 8.31 -7.21 11.99
N ILE A 53 7.63 -6.06 12.06
CA ILE A 53 7.46 -5.12 10.96
C ILE A 53 8.25 -3.84 11.24
N GLU A 54 8.86 -3.25 10.23
CA GLU A 54 9.52 -1.95 10.29
C GLU A 54 9.12 -1.05 9.13
N TRP A 55 9.36 0.26 9.30
CA TRP A 55 9.44 1.20 8.19
C TRP A 55 10.90 1.31 7.77
N GLY A 56 11.24 0.85 6.58
CA GLY A 56 12.63 0.79 6.16
C GLY A 56 12.84 0.89 4.67
N GLU A 57 14.11 0.89 4.28
CA GLU A 57 14.53 0.96 2.89
C GLU A 57 14.33 -0.38 2.19
N GLU A 58 13.83 -0.30 0.97
CA GLU A 58 13.84 -1.37 -0.03
C GLU A 58 14.96 -1.08 -1.02
N THR A 59 15.88 -2.04 -1.14
CA THR A 59 17.00 -1.94 -2.08
C THR A 59 16.78 -2.84 -3.28
N ALA A 60 17.29 -2.46 -4.44
CA ALA A 60 17.32 -3.35 -5.59
C ALA A 60 18.09 -4.64 -5.26
N HIS A 61 17.72 -5.79 -5.83
CA HIS A 61 18.42 -7.05 -5.56
C HIS A 61 19.87 -7.06 -6.06
N GLU A 62 20.16 -6.26 -7.10
CA GLU A 62 21.44 -6.24 -7.80
C GLU A 62 22.34 -5.07 -7.36
N SER A 63 21.83 -4.15 -6.53
CA SER A 63 22.58 -2.98 -6.05
C SER A 63 22.09 -2.53 -4.67
N ASP A 64 22.96 -1.87 -3.90
CA ASP A 64 22.55 -1.21 -2.63
C ASP A 64 21.75 0.09 -2.87
N GLU A 65 21.16 0.26 -4.06
CA GLU A 65 20.35 1.42 -4.40
C GLU A 65 18.98 1.33 -3.75
N VAL A 66 18.59 2.38 -3.03
CA VAL A 66 17.27 2.48 -2.39
C VAL A 66 16.23 2.87 -3.43
N ILE A 67 15.40 1.89 -3.81
CA ILE A 67 14.33 2.06 -4.80
C ILE A 67 12.99 2.45 -4.18
N GLY A 68 12.80 2.13 -2.90
CA GLY A 68 11.57 2.40 -2.15
C GLY A 68 11.79 2.50 -0.63
N GLN A 69 10.76 3.00 0.06
CA GLN A 69 10.65 2.95 1.51
C GLN A 69 9.20 2.66 1.89
N GLY A 70 9.02 1.73 2.83
CA GLY A 70 7.69 1.23 3.13
C GLY A 70 7.66 0.28 4.31
N LEU A 71 6.54 -0.41 4.45
CA LEU A 71 6.38 -1.46 5.43
C LEU A 71 7.09 -2.73 4.94
N LYS A 72 7.97 -3.28 5.76
CA LYS A 72 8.74 -4.47 5.42
C LYS A 72 8.96 -5.36 6.63
N ILE A 73 9.42 -6.59 6.39
CA ILE A 73 9.84 -7.48 7.47
C ILE A 73 11.13 -6.93 8.07
N LYS A 74 11.14 -6.77 9.40
CA LYS A 74 12.30 -6.27 10.16
C LYS A 74 13.58 -7.02 9.81
N ASP A 75 14.64 -6.25 9.54
CA ASP A 75 15.97 -6.75 9.16
C ASP A 75 16.03 -7.58 7.86
N LYS A 76 15.01 -7.53 6.99
CA LYS A 76 14.99 -8.26 5.71
C LYS A 76 14.61 -7.36 4.55
N ASN A 77 15.22 -7.51 3.38
CA ASN A 77 14.79 -6.79 2.17
C ASN A 77 13.54 -7.46 1.54
N ILE A 78 12.40 -7.44 2.26
CA ILE A 78 11.12 -8.01 1.83
C ILE A 78 10.01 -7.02 2.17
N SER A 79 9.46 -6.31 1.19
CA SER A 79 8.36 -5.36 1.38
C SER A 79 7.03 -6.10 1.54
N LEU A 80 6.07 -5.49 2.26
CA LEU A 80 4.74 -6.07 2.44
C LEU A 80 3.92 -6.09 1.13
N PRO A 81 3.94 -5.06 0.27
CA PRO A 81 3.33 -5.14 -1.06
C PRO A 81 3.93 -6.24 -1.92
N GLU A 82 5.25 -6.39 -1.98
CA GLU A 82 5.90 -7.47 -2.72
C GLU A 82 5.42 -8.84 -2.21
N LEU A 83 5.43 -9.04 -0.88
CA LEU A 83 4.93 -10.28 -0.28
C LEU A 83 3.46 -10.54 -0.65
N PHE A 84 2.62 -9.50 -0.64
CA PHE A 84 1.22 -9.61 -1.03
C PHE A 84 1.05 -9.96 -2.52
N ASP A 85 1.85 -9.35 -3.39
CA ASP A 85 1.87 -9.65 -4.81
C ASP A 85 2.26 -11.12 -5.02
N TYR A 86 3.30 -11.65 -4.36
CA TYR A 86 3.65 -13.07 -4.42
C TYR A 86 2.54 -13.99 -3.87
N MET A 87 1.86 -13.59 -2.79
CA MET A 87 0.72 -14.34 -2.25
C MET A 87 -0.48 -14.41 -3.20
N THR A 88 -0.59 -13.43 -4.11
CA THR A 88 -1.70 -13.33 -5.06
C THR A 88 -1.27 -13.65 -6.50
N TRP A 89 0.01 -13.84 -6.77
CA TRP A 89 0.54 -14.17 -8.10
C TRP A 89 -0.03 -15.48 -8.63
N GLU A 90 0.01 -16.55 -7.83
CA GLU A 90 -0.57 -17.86 -8.22
C GLU A 90 -2.09 -17.81 -8.45
N SER A 91 -2.73 -16.75 -7.97
CA SER A 91 -4.17 -16.59 -8.09
C SER A 91 -4.61 -16.08 -9.46
N GLU A 92 -3.70 -15.71 -10.36
CA GLU A 92 -4.02 -15.40 -11.75
C GLU A 92 -4.76 -16.54 -12.46
N HIS A 93 -4.68 -17.77 -11.93
CA HIS A 93 -5.33 -18.93 -12.53
C HIS A 93 -6.37 -19.61 -11.63
N LYS A 94 -6.35 -19.41 -10.31
CA LYS A 94 -7.30 -20.05 -9.37
C LYS A 94 -7.52 -19.25 -8.08
N ILE A 95 -8.78 -19.17 -7.64
CA ILE A 95 -9.14 -18.69 -6.30
C ILE A 95 -8.63 -19.69 -5.23
N PRO A 96 -7.93 -19.24 -4.16
CA PRO A 96 -7.48 -20.12 -3.09
C PRO A 96 -8.62 -20.90 -2.46
N LYS A 97 -8.41 -22.20 -2.16
CA LYS A 97 -9.46 -23.13 -1.67
C LYS A 97 -10.28 -22.59 -0.49
N ARG A 98 -9.64 -21.91 0.46
CA ARG A 98 -10.31 -21.32 1.63
C ARG A 98 -11.24 -20.17 1.24
N VAL A 99 -10.83 -19.34 0.29
CA VAL A 99 -11.63 -18.24 -0.24
C VAL A 99 -12.80 -18.79 -1.05
N ALA A 100 -12.54 -19.70 -1.99
CA ALA A 100 -13.57 -20.33 -2.81
C ALA A 100 -14.63 -21.07 -1.96
N LYS A 101 -14.22 -21.71 -0.85
CA LYS A 101 -15.17 -22.34 0.09
C LYS A 101 -16.04 -21.32 0.82
N ARG A 102 -15.49 -20.13 1.13
CA ARG A 102 -16.19 -19.11 1.91
C ARG A 102 -17.11 -18.25 1.03
N PHE A 103 -16.71 -17.99 -0.21
CA PHE A 103 -17.38 -17.14 -1.20
C PHE A 103 -17.52 -17.92 -2.52
N PRO A 104 -18.41 -18.94 -2.57
CA PRO A 104 -18.57 -19.80 -3.75
C PRO A 104 -19.10 -19.07 -4.99
N GLU A 105 -19.73 -17.92 -4.82
CA GLU A 105 -20.23 -17.05 -5.88
C GLU A 105 -19.13 -16.21 -6.56
N LEU A 106 -17.96 -16.11 -5.94
CA LEU A 106 -16.88 -15.26 -6.42
C LEU A 106 -16.28 -15.81 -7.71
N THR A 107 -16.30 -15.00 -8.77
CA THR A 107 -15.66 -15.35 -10.03
C THR A 107 -14.15 -15.09 -9.99
N GLN A 108 -13.41 -15.75 -10.88
CA GLN A 108 -11.96 -15.55 -11.01
C GLN A 108 -11.60 -14.09 -11.36
N SER A 109 -12.42 -13.44 -12.20
CA SER A 109 -12.24 -12.04 -12.60
C SER A 109 -12.43 -11.10 -11.41
N GLU A 110 -13.49 -11.29 -10.62
CA GLU A 110 -13.75 -10.48 -9.42
C GLU A 110 -12.67 -10.66 -8.37
N TYR A 111 -12.20 -11.90 -8.17
CA TYR A 111 -11.10 -12.16 -7.24
C TYR A 111 -9.81 -11.46 -7.68
N HIS A 112 -9.45 -11.56 -8.96
CA HIS A 112 -8.28 -10.87 -9.52
C HIS A 112 -8.41 -9.34 -9.42
N ALA A 113 -9.58 -8.79 -9.73
CA ALA A 113 -9.83 -7.37 -9.56
C ALA A 113 -9.69 -6.94 -8.09
N ALA A 114 -10.24 -7.71 -7.16
CA ALA A 114 -10.17 -7.42 -5.73
C ALA A 114 -8.72 -7.45 -5.20
N THR A 115 -7.95 -8.49 -5.52
CA THR A 115 -6.54 -8.58 -5.10
C THR A 115 -5.71 -7.48 -5.74
N ARG A 116 -5.95 -7.13 -7.01
CA ARG A 116 -5.25 -6.01 -7.66
C ARG A 116 -5.52 -4.68 -6.95
N ILE A 117 -6.77 -4.40 -6.58
CA ILE A 117 -7.11 -3.18 -5.83
C ILE A 117 -6.48 -3.19 -4.43
N MET A 118 -6.47 -4.33 -3.73
CA MET A 118 -5.79 -4.46 -2.44
C MET A 118 -4.29 -4.16 -2.56
N GLY A 119 -3.63 -4.69 -3.59
CA GLY A 119 -2.23 -4.41 -3.88
C GLY A 119 -1.97 -2.92 -4.13
N LEU A 120 -2.81 -2.26 -4.94
CA LEU A 120 -2.70 -0.81 -5.19
C LEU A 120 -2.86 0.02 -3.91
N VAL A 121 -3.75 -0.38 -3.00
CA VAL A 121 -3.90 0.31 -1.70
C VAL A 121 -2.66 0.09 -0.84
N LEU A 122 -2.13 -1.13 -0.80
CA LEU A 122 -0.97 -1.48 0.01
C LEU A 122 0.32 -0.81 -0.51
N SER A 123 0.50 -0.70 -1.82
CA SER A 123 1.64 0.02 -2.40
C SER A 123 1.50 1.54 -2.31
N SER A 124 0.27 2.09 -2.26
CA SER A 124 0.05 3.54 -2.12
C SER A 124 0.54 4.16 -0.81
N ILE A 125 0.84 3.33 0.19
CA ILE A 125 1.41 3.77 1.48
C ILE A 125 2.93 3.68 1.51
N GLU A 126 3.58 3.42 0.39
CA GLU A 126 5.04 3.41 0.27
C GLU A 126 5.53 4.63 -0.50
N TRP A 127 6.77 5.03 -0.21
CA TRP A 127 7.49 5.99 -1.01
C TRP A 127 8.29 5.25 -2.09
N SER A 128 8.29 5.78 -3.31
CA SER A 128 9.06 5.24 -4.43
C SER A 128 9.98 6.27 -5.06
N SER A 129 11.23 5.88 -5.31
CA SER A 129 12.20 6.71 -6.04
C SER A 129 11.69 7.09 -7.44
N TRP A 130 11.02 6.18 -8.14
CA TRP A 130 10.47 6.36 -9.48
C TRP A 130 9.37 7.41 -9.57
N LEU A 131 8.68 7.68 -8.45
CA LEU A 131 7.57 8.64 -8.39
C LEU A 131 7.99 10.01 -7.86
N SER A 132 9.26 10.15 -7.46
CA SER A 132 9.74 11.37 -6.80
C SER A 132 9.61 12.63 -7.65
N GLU A 133 9.66 12.51 -8.99
CA GLU A 133 9.48 13.63 -9.91
C GLU A 133 8.02 14.09 -10.03
N VAL A 134 7.06 13.19 -9.79
CA VAL A 134 5.62 13.48 -9.97
C VAL A 134 4.87 13.72 -8.66
N GLU A 135 5.39 13.23 -7.53
CA GLU A 135 4.74 13.36 -6.22
C GLU A 135 4.90 14.74 -5.57
N ASN A 136 5.71 15.64 -6.15
CA ASN A 136 5.87 17.03 -5.71
C ASN A 136 6.13 17.16 -4.19
N GLY A 137 6.92 16.24 -3.64
CA GLY A 137 7.19 16.16 -2.19
C GLY A 137 5.92 16.00 -1.34
N GLY A 138 4.91 15.28 -1.84
CA GLY A 138 3.67 15.00 -1.13
C GLY A 138 2.63 16.13 -1.14
N LYS A 139 2.84 17.17 -1.94
CA LYS A 139 1.89 18.29 -2.04
C LYS A 139 0.89 18.02 -3.15
N LEU A 140 -0.36 17.86 -2.76
CA LEU A 140 -1.49 17.74 -3.69
C LEU A 140 -2.01 19.14 -4.04
N ASP A 141 -1.97 19.51 -5.32
CA ASP A 141 -2.63 20.71 -5.83
C ASP A 141 -4.15 20.47 -5.93
N PRO A 142 -4.98 21.22 -5.19
CA PRO A 142 -6.44 21.06 -5.24
C PRO A 142 -7.04 21.25 -6.64
N ALA A 143 -6.51 22.17 -7.45
CA ALA A 143 -7.03 22.43 -8.79
C ALA A 143 -6.72 21.25 -9.73
N GLU A 144 -5.53 20.67 -9.58
CA GLU A 144 -5.13 19.48 -10.32
C GLU A 144 -5.93 18.24 -9.89
N LEU A 145 -6.18 18.09 -8.58
CA LEU A 145 -7.06 17.04 -8.06
C LEU A 145 -8.46 17.13 -8.70
N ASP A 146 -9.07 18.31 -8.71
CA ASP A 146 -10.40 18.51 -9.30
C ASP A 146 -10.41 18.19 -10.80
N ARG A 147 -9.36 18.61 -11.52
CA ARG A 147 -9.17 18.27 -12.94
C ARG A 147 -9.08 16.76 -13.16
N TYR A 148 -8.27 16.05 -12.37
CA TYR A 148 -8.14 14.60 -12.46
C TYR A 148 -9.46 13.90 -12.14
N LEU A 149 -10.13 14.29 -11.06
CA LEU A 149 -11.40 13.70 -10.66
C LEU A 149 -12.47 13.88 -11.75
N LYS A 150 -12.55 15.05 -12.37
CA LYS A 150 -13.49 15.29 -13.47
C LYS A 150 -13.16 14.39 -14.67
N SER A 151 -11.92 14.44 -15.15
CA SER A 151 -11.51 13.69 -16.36
C SER A 151 -11.66 12.18 -16.18
N TYR A 152 -11.24 11.61 -15.04
CA TYR A 152 -11.33 10.17 -14.82
C TYR A 152 -12.77 9.69 -14.58
N LYS A 153 -13.64 10.52 -14.00
CA LYS A 153 -15.09 10.21 -13.92
C LYS A 153 -15.73 10.16 -15.30
N GLU A 154 -15.38 11.08 -16.20
CA GLU A 154 -15.85 11.09 -17.60
C GLU A 154 -15.35 9.84 -18.34
N LYS A 155 -14.06 9.51 -18.25
CA LYS A 155 -13.48 8.29 -18.85
C LYS A 155 -14.12 7.01 -18.32
N LEU A 156 -14.42 6.95 -17.02
CA LEU A 156 -15.17 5.83 -16.44
C LEU A 156 -16.60 5.75 -16.98
N GLY A 157 -17.22 6.89 -17.33
CA GLY A 157 -18.48 6.93 -18.05
C GLY A 157 -18.34 6.30 -19.44
N TYR A 158 -17.37 6.75 -20.23
CA TYR A 158 -17.10 6.22 -21.57
C TYR A 158 -16.78 4.72 -21.54
N TYR A 159 -15.97 4.26 -20.58
CA TYR A 159 -15.67 2.84 -20.42
C TYR A 159 -16.91 1.99 -20.17
N ARG A 160 -17.91 2.52 -19.46
CA ARG A 160 -19.17 1.80 -19.20
C ARG A 160 -20.06 1.73 -20.43
N GLU A 161 -19.94 2.68 -21.35
CA GLU A 161 -20.73 2.75 -22.59
C GLU A 161 -20.07 1.96 -23.73
N ASP A 162 -18.76 2.15 -23.92
CA ASP A 162 -17.93 1.46 -24.91
C ASP A 162 -16.55 1.10 -24.31
N PRO A 163 -16.41 -0.10 -23.71
CA PRO A 163 -15.15 -0.56 -23.11
C PRO A 163 -13.95 -0.62 -24.07
N GLU A 164 -14.17 -0.68 -25.38
CA GLU A 164 -13.11 -0.82 -26.38
C GLU A 164 -12.58 0.55 -26.86
N ASN A 165 -13.31 1.66 -26.67
CA ASN A 165 -12.97 2.99 -27.20
C ASN A 165 -13.10 4.14 -26.18
N TYR A 166 -12.64 3.93 -24.94
CA TYR A 166 -12.89 4.85 -23.81
C TYR A 166 -11.78 5.88 -23.50
N ILE A 167 -10.69 5.88 -24.27
CA ILE A 167 -9.45 6.65 -24.00
C ILE A 167 -9.42 7.99 -24.75
#